data_AF-A0A1E7F0W1-F1
#
_entry.id   AF-A0A1E7F0W1-F1
#
_cell.length_a   1.000
_cell.length_b   1.000
_cell.length_c   1.000
_cell.angle_alpha   90.00
_cell.angle_beta   90.00
_cell.angle_gamma   90.00
#
_symmetry.space_group_name_H-M   'P 1'
#
loop_
_entity.id
_entity.type
_entity.pdbx_description
1 polymer ?
#
loop_
_entity_poly.entity_id
_entity_poly.type
_entity_poly.pdbx_seq_one_letter_code
_entity_poly.pdbx_strand_id
1 'polypeptide(L)'
;MEKENKLELKQIVSWMPHGKAFKVHNPTDFVNYIMPQFFSQSKYTSFQRQLNMYGFQRFSSRCSKDKGAYYHTNFIRGSRHLCRGIIR
;
A
#
# COMPACT_ATOMS: atom_id res chain seq x y z
N MET A 1 20.92 0.56 -14.02
CA MET A 1 20.73 1.21 -12.70
C MET A 1 19.27 1.28 -12.25
N GLU A 2 18.27 1.43 -13.13
CA GLU A 2 16.85 1.56 -12.70
C GLU A 2 16.16 0.23 -12.28
N LYS A 3 16.75 -0.93 -12.61
CA LYS A 3 16.14 -2.25 -12.35
C LYS A 3 16.41 -2.78 -10.93
N GLU A 4 17.49 -2.39 -10.27
CA GLU A 4 17.84 -2.85 -8.91
C GLU A 4 16.90 -2.28 -7.84
N ASN A 5 16.60 -0.98 -7.90
CA ASN A 5 15.67 -0.33 -6.99
C ASN A 5 14.27 -0.98 -7.01
N LYS A 6 13.81 -1.47 -8.16
CA LYS A 6 12.47 -2.05 -8.30
C LYS A 6 12.31 -3.38 -7.56
N LEU A 7 13.41 -4.09 -7.30
CA LEU A 7 13.39 -5.34 -6.53
C LEU A 7 13.32 -5.06 -5.03
N GLU A 8 14.03 -4.04 -4.56
CA GLU A 8 14.02 -3.62 -3.15
C GLU A 8 12.65 -3.08 -2.73
N LEU A 9 11.99 -2.31 -3.60
CA LEU A 9 10.65 -1.80 -3.30
C LEU A 9 9.61 -2.91 -3.10
N LYS A 10 9.74 -4.04 -3.81
CA LYS A 10 8.83 -5.20 -3.64
C LYS A 10 8.96 -5.86 -2.27
N GLN A 11 10.13 -5.75 -1.64
CA GLN A 11 10.34 -6.26 -0.28
C GLN A 11 9.75 -5.31 0.76
N ILE A 12 9.67 -4.01 0.46
CA ILE A 12 9.08 -2.98 1.33
C ILE A 12 7.55 -2.98 1.23
N VAL A 13 7.03 -2.92 -0.01
CA VAL A 13 5.60 -2.88 -0.33
C VAL A 13 5.31 -3.70 -1.57
N SER A 14 4.32 -4.57 -1.49
CA SER A 14 3.97 -5.45 -2.62
C SER A 14 2.48 -5.56 -2.81
N TRP A 15 2.08 -5.82 -4.05
CA TRP A 15 0.73 -6.29 -4.34
C TRP A 15 0.55 -7.72 -3.86
N MET A 16 -0.62 -8.02 -3.31
CA MET A 16 -1.01 -9.40 -3.06
C MET A 16 -1.18 -10.16 -4.38
N PRO A 17 -1.02 -11.50 -4.41
CA PRO A 17 -1.09 -12.29 -5.65
C PRO A 17 -2.40 -12.10 -6.44
N HIS A 18 -3.51 -11.85 -5.73
CA HIS A 18 -4.82 -11.60 -6.32
C HIS A 18 -4.99 -10.16 -6.88
N GLY A 19 -4.05 -9.24 -6.63
CA GLY A 19 -4.03 -7.90 -7.21
C GLY A 19 -5.10 -6.92 -6.69
N LYS A 20 -5.89 -7.29 -5.69
CA LYS A 20 -6.96 -6.43 -5.09
C LYS A 20 -6.55 -5.77 -3.77
N ALA A 21 -5.35 -6.05 -3.31
CA ALA A 21 -4.82 -5.54 -2.06
C ALA A 21 -3.31 -5.37 -2.18
N PHE A 22 -2.75 -4.50 -1.34
CA PHE A 22 -1.31 -4.35 -1.19
C PHE A 22 -0.93 -4.51 0.27
N LYS A 23 0.31 -4.91 0.52
CA LYS A 23 0.85 -5.11 1.85
C LYS A 23 2.17 -4.37 1.99
N VAL A 24 2.30 -3.65 3.10
CA VAL A 24 3.55 -3.07 3.55
C VAL A 24 4.20 -4.08 4.49
N HIS A 25 5.36 -4.60 4.12
CA HIS A 25 6.10 -5.58 4.90
C HIS A 25 7.06 -4.90 5.88
N ASN A 26 7.74 -3.84 5.44
CA ASN A 26 8.62 -3.03 6.29
C ASN A 26 8.17 -1.56 6.35
N PRO A 27 7.44 -1.14 7.40
CA PRO A 27 7.02 0.25 7.57
C PRO A 27 8.18 1.22 7.70
N THR A 28 9.31 0.81 8.29
CA THR A 28 10.48 1.68 8.50
C THR A 28 11.10 2.07 7.17
N ASP A 29 11.35 1.08 6.31
CA ASP A 29 11.88 1.33 4.96
C ASP A 29 10.85 2.03 4.08
N PHE A 30 9.56 1.76 4.28
CA PHE A 30 8.51 2.49 3.57
C PHE A 30 8.55 3.99 3.89
N VAL A 31 8.74 4.35 5.15
CA VAL A 31 8.88 5.75 5.59
C VAL A 31 10.13 6.40 5.00
N ASN A 32 11.26 5.69 5.00
CA ASN A 32 12.54 6.25 4.57
C ASN A 32 12.70 6.35 3.05
N TYR A 33 12.18 5.39 2.29
CA TYR A 33 12.39 5.30 0.85
C TYR A 33 11.17 5.69 0.01
N ILE A 34 9.97 5.19 0.38
CA ILE A 34 8.75 5.42 -0.41
C ILE A 34 8.10 6.75 -0.07
N MET A 35 7.99 7.06 1.22
CA MET A 35 7.28 8.25 1.65
C MET A 35 7.86 9.54 1.06
N PRO A 36 9.16 9.87 1.17
CA PRO A 36 9.70 11.11 0.60
C PRO A 36 9.61 11.18 -0.93
N GLN A 37 9.53 10.04 -1.63
CA GLN A 37 9.42 10.00 -3.09
C GLN A 37 8.00 10.22 -3.60
N PHE A 38 6.99 9.73 -2.87
CA PHE A 38 5.60 9.70 -3.35
C PHE A 38 4.63 10.54 -2.50
N PHE A 39 5.01 10.93 -1.29
CA PHE A 39 4.16 11.61 -0.31
C PHE A 39 4.92 12.74 0.41
N SER A 40 4.25 13.85 0.72
CA SER A 40 4.85 14.94 1.51
C SER A 40 4.85 14.66 3.03
N GLN A 41 4.84 13.39 3.44
CA GLN A 41 4.68 12.99 4.84
C GLN A 41 5.93 12.30 5.37
N SER A 42 6.19 12.44 6.67
CA SER A 42 7.34 11.86 7.37
C SER A 42 6.98 10.75 8.37
N LYS A 43 5.68 10.49 8.59
CA LYS A 43 5.20 9.43 9.50
C LYS A 43 4.28 8.43 8.82
N TYR A 44 4.53 7.14 9.09
CA TYR A 44 3.67 6.04 8.61
C TYR A 44 2.22 6.18 9.08
N THR A 45 2.00 6.70 10.29
CA THR A 45 0.65 6.92 10.86
C THR A 45 -0.16 7.91 10.03
N SER A 46 0.48 8.91 9.41
CA SER A 46 -0.18 9.86 8.52
C SER A 46 -0.65 9.18 7.23
N PHE A 47 0.15 8.27 6.69
CA PHE A 47 -0.23 7.43 5.56
C PHE A 47 -1.42 6.52 5.91
N GLN A 48 -1.39 5.85 7.07
CA GLN A 48 -2.51 5.03 7.54
C GLN A 48 -3.79 5.84 7.70
N ARG A 49 -3.69 7.09 8.19
CA ARG A 49 -4.84 7.99 8.30
C ARG A 49 -5.42 8.32 6.93
N GLN A 50 -4.57 8.62 5.93
CA GLN A 50 -5.03 8.84 4.57
C GLN A 50 -5.77 7.62 4.03
N LEU A 51 -5.20 6.43 4.19
CA LEU A 51 -5.87 5.18 3.78
C LEU A 51 -7.25 5.03 4.43
N ASN A 52 -7.36 5.29 5.74
CA ASN A 52 -8.64 5.24 6.44
C ASN A 52 -9.64 6.29 5.92
N MET A 53 -9.18 7.50 5.58
CA MET A 53 -10.05 8.54 5.01
C MET A 53 -10.60 8.12 3.63
N TYR A 54 -9.76 7.51 2.79
CA TYR A 54 -10.17 6.98 1.50
C TYR A 54 -10.91 5.64 1.58
N GLY A 55 -11.31 5.19 2.78
CA GLY A 55 -12.08 3.97 2.96
C GLY A 55 -11.30 2.66 2.80
N PHE A 56 -9.97 2.69 2.78
CA PHE A 56 -9.17 1.46 2.75
C PHE A 56 -9.34 0.70 4.06
N GLN A 57 -9.52 -0.61 3.94
CA GLN A 57 -9.65 -1.50 5.08
C GLN A 57 -8.38 -2.32 5.26
N ARG A 58 -7.95 -2.51 6.51
CA ARG A 58 -6.79 -3.34 6.85
C ARG A 58 -7.24 -4.73 7.24
N PHE A 59 -6.68 -5.76 6.61
CA PHE A 59 -6.89 -7.15 7.00
C PHE A 59 -6.31 -7.39 8.41
N SER A 60 -7.21 -7.49 9.39
CA SER A 60 -6.86 -7.75 10.81
C SER A 60 -6.87 -9.24 11.16
N SER A 61 -7.38 -10.12 10.28
CA SER A 61 -7.50 -11.54 10.56
C SER A 61 -6.14 -12.15 10.91
N ARG A 62 -6.04 -12.72 12.12
CA ARG A 62 -4.80 -13.27 12.67
C ARG A 62 -4.33 -14.55 11.96
N CYS A 63 -5.18 -15.16 11.14
CA CYS A 63 -4.95 -16.49 10.56
C CYS A 63 -4.61 -16.48 9.05
N SER A 64 -4.74 -15.35 8.35
CA SER A 64 -4.47 -15.29 6.91
C SER A 64 -3.07 -14.79 6.58
N LYS A 65 -2.48 -15.33 5.49
CA LYS A 65 -1.25 -14.80 4.85
C LYS A 65 -1.35 -13.30 4.51
N ASP A 66 -2.58 -12.81 4.39
CA ASP A 66 -2.93 -11.42 4.06
C ASP A 66 -2.99 -10.50 5.29
N LYS A 67 -2.61 -10.98 6.48
CA LYS A 67 -2.57 -10.18 7.70
C LYS A 67 -1.76 -8.89 7.46
N GLY A 68 -2.39 -7.76 7.76
CA GLY A 68 -1.80 -6.43 7.61
C GLY A 68 -1.87 -5.84 6.20
N ALA A 69 -2.46 -6.52 5.22
CA ALA A 69 -2.69 -5.97 3.89
C ALA A 69 -3.84 -4.93 3.91
N TYR A 70 -3.75 -3.95 3.03
CA TYR A 70 -4.77 -2.93 2.79
C TYR A 70 -5.52 -3.26 1.50
N TYR A 71 -6.84 -3.25 1.57
CA TYR A 71 -7.72 -3.50 0.44
C TYR A 71 -8.77 -2.40 0.29
N HIS A 72 -9.20 -2.20 -0.94
CA HIS A 72 -10.31 -1.32 -1.28
C HIS A 72 -10.98 -1.87 -2.54
N THR A 73 -12.31 -1.88 -2.60
CA THR A 73 -13.10 -2.44 -3.71
C THR A 73 -12.71 -1.84 -5.07
N ASN A 74 -12.46 -0.53 -5.09
CA ASN A 74 -12.08 0.22 -6.30
C ASN A 74 -10.56 0.31 -6.55
N PHE A 75 -9.73 -0.38 -5.75
CA PHE A 75 -8.27 -0.35 -5.89
C PHE A 75 -7.74 -1.70 -6.37
N ILE A 76 -7.74 -1.90 -7.68
CA ILE A 76 -7.36 -3.16 -8.32
C ILE A 76 -6.20 -2.93 -9.29
N ARG A 77 -5.18 -3.79 -9.20
CA ARG A 77 -4.01 -3.78 -10.09
C ARG A 77 -4.45 -4.00 -11.54
N GLY A 78 -4.13 -3.04 -12.41
CA GLY A 78 -4.49 -3.07 -13.84
C GLY A 78 -5.75 -2.26 -14.18
N SER A 79 -6.61 -1.95 -13.20
CA SER A 79 -7.88 -1.25 -13.41
C SER A 79 -7.85 0.15 -12.80
N ARG A 80 -6.93 1.01 -13.29
CA ARG A 80 -6.77 2.39 -12.79
C ARG A 80 -8.05 3.23 -12.92
N HIS A 81 -8.93 2.92 -13.87
CA HIS A 81 -10.20 3.63 -14.05
C HIS A 81 -11.10 3.55 -12.80
N LEU A 82 -11.05 2.44 -12.06
CA LEU A 82 -11.82 2.27 -10.82
C LEU A 82 -11.34 3.22 -9.71
N CYS A 83 -10.08 3.63 -9.73
CA CYS A 83 -9.53 4.54 -8.72
C CYS A 83 -10.22 5.91 -8.72
N ARG A 84 -10.93 6.29 -9.80
CA ARG A 84 -11.76 7.51 -9.83
C ARG A 84 -12.93 7.48 -8.85
N GLY A 85 -13.40 6.28 -8.49
CA GLY A 85 -14.46 6.08 -7.51
C GLY A 85 -13.98 6.02 -6.05
N ILE A 86 -12.70 6.34 -5.79
CA ILE A 86 -12.17 6.44 -4.43
C ILE A 86 -12.33 7.90 -4.00
N ILE A 87 -13.32 8.16 -3.15
CA ILE A 87 -13.67 9.49 -2.66
C ILE A 87 -13.06 9.67 -1.26
N ARG A 88 -12.68 10.90 -0.93
CA ARG A 88 -12.10 11.30 0.37
C ARG A 88 -13.17 11.74 1.36
#